data_AF-A0A3D0RNC4-F1
#
_entry.id   AF-A0A3D0RNC4-F1
#
_cell.length_a   1.000
_cell.length_b   1.000
_cell.length_c   1.000
_cell.angle_alpha   90.00
_cell.angle_beta   90.00
_cell.angle_gamma   90.00
#
_symmetry.space_group_name_H-M   'P 1'
#
loop_
_entity.id
_entity.type
_entity.pdbx_description
1 polymer ?
#
loop_
_entity_poly.entity_id
_entity_poly.type
_entity_poly.pdbx_seq_one_letter_code
_entity_poly.pdbx_strand_id
1 'polypeptide(L)'
;MHIVSHVEGKLKNDLTAFDLVRAAFPAGTVSGAPKVRALEIISDLEPDARNIYAGMIGYFGFDGNMDTCLALRTMIARGNT
;
A
#
# COMPACT_ATOMS: atom_id res chain seq x y z
N MET A 1 17.97 8.25 -11.10
CA MET A 1 17.03 9.28 -11.61
C MET A 1 15.65 8.63 -11.69
N HIS A 2 14.60 9.21 -11.09
CA HIS A 2 13.22 8.70 -11.13
C HIS A 2 12.29 9.76 -11.71
N ILE A 3 11.44 9.38 -12.68
CA ILE A 3 10.34 10.23 -13.15
C ILE A 3 9.16 10.00 -12.21
N VAL A 4 8.61 11.08 -11.64
CA VAL A 4 7.57 11.01 -10.61
C VAL A 4 6.42 11.92 -10.99
N SER A 5 5.20 11.44 -10.80
CA SER A 5 3.99 12.27 -10.75
C SER A 5 3.55 12.39 -9.30
N HIS A 6 3.37 13.61 -8.83
CA HIS A 6 2.89 13.88 -7.48
C HIS A 6 1.38 14.19 -7.52
N VAL A 7 0.61 13.52 -6.68
CA VAL A 7 -0.85 13.67 -6.62
C VAL A 7 -1.21 14.02 -5.17
N GLU A 8 -1.88 15.16 -5.00
CA GLU A 8 -2.27 15.70 -3.70
C GLU A 8 -3.78 15.95 -3.64
N GLY A 9 -4.32 16.03 -2.43
CA GLY A 9 -5.71 16.39 -2.17
C GLY A 9 -5.90 16.80 -0.72
N LYS A 10 -7.02 17.48 -0.44
CA LYS A 10 -7.44 17.80 0.93
C LYS A 10 -8.42 16.74 1.41
N LEU A 11 -8.12 16.13 2.55
CA LEU A 11 -9.02 15.19 3.20
C LEU A 11 -10.27 15.93 3.69
N LYS A 12 -11.42 15.25 3.67
CA LYS A 12 -12.65 15.81 4.25
C LYS A 12 -12.52 15.91 5.77
N ASN A 13 -13.19 16.89 6.37
CA ASN A 13 -13.07 17.18 7.81
C ASN A 13 -13.53 16.02 8.73
N ASP A 14 -14.34 15.10 8.22
CA ASP A 14 -14.88 13.94 8.92
C ASP A 14 -14.07 12.65 8.71
N LEU A 15 -12.95 12.72 7.97
CA LEU A 15 -12.10 11.57 7.65
C LEU A 15 -10.72 11.69 8.29
N THR A 16 -10.10 10.54 8.51
CA THR A 16 -8.77 10.42 9.12
C THR A 16 -7.75 9.82 8.16
N ALA A 17 -6.47 9.87 8.54
CA ALA A 17 -5.39 9.16 7.85
C ALA A 17 -5.69 7.65 7.64
N PHE A 18 -6.39 7.01 8.57
CA PHE A 18 -6.80 5.61 8.45
C PHE A 18 -7.83 5.41 7.34
N ASP A 19 -8.79 6.33 7.19
CA ASP A 19 -9.77 6.28 6.11
C ASP A 19 -9.11 6.45 4.75
N LEU A 20 -8.12 7.34 4.66
CA LEU A 20 -7.32 7.53 3.46
C LEU A 20 -6.59 6.24 3.07
N VAL A 21 -5.91 5.60 4.02
CA VAL A 21 -5.21 4.32 3.78
C VAL A 21 -6.20 3.24 3.35
N ARG A 22 -7.35 3.11 4.03
CA ARG A 22 -8.39 2.14 3.66
C ARG A 22 -8.91 2.34 2.23
N ALA A 23 -9.04 3.58 1.78
CA ALA A 23 -9.51 3.89 0.43
C ALA A 23 -8.43 3.68 -0.65
N ALA A 24 -7.18 4.03 -0.34
CA ALA A 24 -6.08 4.03 -1.30
C ALA A 24 -5.38 2.67 -1.41
N PHE A 25 -5.34 1.87 -0.34
CA PHE A 25 -4.63 0.59 -0.27
C PHE A 25 -5.44 -0.56 -0.92
N PRO A 26 -4.78 -1.59 -1.50
CA PRO A 26 -3.37 -1.62 -1.89
C PRO A 26 -3.08 -0.68 -3.05
N ALA A 27 -1.82 -0.26 -3.20
CA ALA A 27 -1.42 0.68 -4.23
C ALA A 27 -1.68 0.14 -5.63
N GLY A 28 -2.18 1.02 -6.51
CA GLY A 28 -2.49 0.67 -7.90
C GLY A 28 -1.27 0.19 -8.70
N THR A 29 -0.07 0.65 -8.36
CA THR A 29 1.19 0.31 -9.04
C THR A 29 1.62 -1.14 -8.87
N VAL A 30 1.12 -1.82 -7.83
CA VAL A 30 1.48 -3.21 -7.48
C VAL A 30 0.27 -4.15 -7.50
N SER A 31 -0.91 -3.63 -7.80
CA SER A 31 -2.14 -4.40 -7.99
C SER A 31 -2.53 -4.40 -9.46
N GLY A 32 -3.05 -3.28 -9.96
CA GLY A 32 -3.42 -3.08 -11.36
C GLY A 32 -4.67 -2.21 -11.51
N ALA A 33 -5.21 -2.16 -12.73
CA ALA A 33 -6.43 -1.42 -13.05
C ALA A 33 -7.33 -2.24 -13.99
N PRO A 34 -8.64 -2.42 -13.71
CA PRO A 34 -9.35 -2.02 -12.48
C PRO A 34 -8.88 -2.77 -11.22
N LYS A 35 -8.70 -2.07 -10.10
CA LYS A 35 -8.00 -2.57 -8.89
C LYS A 35 -8.55 -3.93 -8.41
N VAL A 36 -9.86 -4.04 -8.21
CA VAL A 36 -10.49 -5.25 -7.67
C VAL A 36 -10.28 -6.44 -8.61
N ARG A 37 -10.55 -6.25 -9.91
CA ARG A 37 -10.38 -7.33 -10.90
C ARG A 37 -8.92 -7.76 -11.03
N ALA A 38 -7.99 -6.82 -10.96
CA ALA A 38 -6.56 -7.14 -10.99
C ALA A 38 -6.14 -8.00 -9.78
N LEU A 39 -6.66 -7.69 -8.58
CA LEU A 39 -6.37 -8.47 -7.37
C LEU A 39 -6.97 -9.87 -7.42
N GLU A 40 -8.16 -10.06 -7.99
CA GLU A 40 -8.73 -11.40 -8.23
C GLU A 40 -7.81 -12.24 -9.12
N ILE A 41 -7.35 -11.68 -10.24
CA ILE A 41 -6.44 -12.37 -11.16
C ILE A 41 -5.10 -12.69 -10.48
N ILE A 42 -4.55 -11.75 -9.71
CA ILE A 42 -3.34 -11.99 -8.92
C ILE A 42 -3.54 -13.16 -7.95
N SER A 43 -4.69 -13.18 -7.25
CA SER A 43 -5.01 -14.25 -6.31
C SER A 43 -5.18 -15.62 -6.99
N ASP A 44 -5.67 -15.65 -8.24
CA ASP A 44 -5.82 -16.88 -9.02
C ASP A 44 -4.47 -17.40 -9.54
N LEU A 45 -3.53 -16.49 -9.84
CA LEU A 45 -2.25 -16.82 -10.47
C LEU A 45 -1.10 -17.06 -9.48
N GLU A 46 -1.11 -16.38 -8.34
CA GLU A 46 -0.05 -16.52 -7.34
C GLU A 46 -0.33 -17.73 -6.42
N PRO A 47 0.66 -18.61 -6.21
CA PRO A 47 0.46 -19.81 -5.42
C PRO A 47 0.29 -19.53 -3.91
N ASP A 48 0.77 -18.37 -3.45
CA ASP A 48 0.83 -18.00 -2.05
C ASP A 48 0.39 -16.55 -1.85
N ALA A 49 -0.08 -16.23 -0.63
CA ALA A 49 -0.37 -14.86 -0.26
C ALA A 49 0.92 -14.00 -0.20
N ARG A 50 0.83 -12.77 -0.71
CA ARG A 50 1.96 -11.82 -0.74
C ARG A 50 2.49 -11.40 0.63
N ASN A 51 1.71 -11.57 1.70
CA ASN A 51 2.08 -11.12 3.05
C ASN A 51 2.52 -9.64 3.04
N ILE A 52 3.75 -9.33 3.49
CA ILE A 52 4.26 -7.95 3.51
C ILE A 52 4.55 -7.43 2.10
N TYR A 53 4.83 -8.31 1.12
CA TYR A 53 5.21 -7.87 -0.22
C TYR A 53 4.06 -7.08 -0.86
N ALA A 54 4.36 -5.93 -1.45
CA ALA A 54 3.38 -4.97 -1.96
C ALA A 54 2.43 -4.39 -0.88
N GLY A 55 2.72 -4.65 0.40
CA GLY A 55 2.09 -4.03 1.56
C GLY A 55 2.63 -2.64 1.85
N MET A 56 2.37 -2.16 3.07
CA MET A 56 2.69 -0.80 3.50
C MET A 56 3.49 -0.83 4.81
N ILE A 57 4.54 -0.01 4.90
CA ILE A 57 5.35 0.19 6.11
C ILE A 57 5.38 1.68 6.41
N GLY A 58 5.16 2.09 7.66
CA GLY A 58 5.11 3.50 8.02
C GLY A 58 4.60 3.73 9.45
N TYR A 59 4.10 4.92 9.71
CA TYR A 59 3.56 5.31 11.01
C TYR A 59 2.28 6.14 10.90
N PHE A 60 1.54 6.19 12.01
CA PHE A 60 0.47 7.15 12.27
C PHE A 60 0.82 7.90 13.55
N GLY A 61 0.86 9.23 13.47
CA GLY A 61 1.13 10.12 14.60
C GLY A 61 -0.13 10.41 15.41
N PHE A 62 0.05 10.78 16.68
CA PHE A 62 -1.04 11.24 17.55
C PHE A 62 -1.60 12.62 17.12
N ASP A 63 -0.89 13.32 16.25
CA ASP A 63 -1.27 14.57 15.61
C ASP A 63 -2.13 14.37 14.36
N GLY A 64 -2.44 13.12 13.99
CA GLY A 64 -3.20 12.77 12.80
C GLY A 64 -2.38 12.68 11.52
N ASN A 65 -1.06 12.91 11.58
CA ASN A 65 -0.18 12.72 10.44
C ASN A 65 0.09 11.25 10.16
N MET A 66 0.38 10.94 8.91
CA MET A 66 0.86 9.61 8.49
C MET A 66 1.94 9.77 7.44
N ASP A 67 2.89 8.84 7.44
CA ASP A 67 3.80 8.65 6.31
C ASP A 67 4.07 7.16 6.14
N THR A 68 4.03 6.71 4.90
CA THR A 68 4.08 5.30 4.54
C THR A 68 4.77 5.08 3.21
N CYS A 69 5.47 3.96 3.10
CA CYS A 69 6.06 3.50 1.84
C CYS A 69 5.53 2.09 1.48
N LEU A 70 5.63 1.74 0.20
CA LEU A 70 5.35 0.37 -0.23
C LEU A 70 6.50 -0.54 0.18
N ALA A 71 6.15 -1.71 0.70
CA ALA A 71 7.08 -2.79 1.02
C ALA A 71 7.56 -3.49 -0.26
N LEU A 72 8.34 -2.75 -1.05
CA LEU A 72 9.06 -3.21 -2.23
C LEU A 72 10.54 -3.20 -1.93
N ARG A 73 11.28 -4.16 -2.51
CA ARG A 73 12.71 -4.38 -2.20
C ARG A 73 12.95 -4.56 -0.69
N THR A 74 12.02 -5.23 -0.03
CA THR A 74 12.05 -5.54 1.41
C THR A 74 12.40 -7.02 1.61
N MET A 75 13.24 -7.32 2.61
CA MET A 75 13.52 -8.69 3.06
C MET A 75 12.87 -8.89 4.43
N ILE A 76 12.21 -10.04 4.63
CA ILE A 76 11.77 -10.47 5.96
C ILE A 76 12.76 -11.51 6.45
N ALA A 77 13.45 -11.22 7.56
CA ALA A 77 14.24 -12.20 8.29
C ALA A 77 13.40 -12.82 9.42
N ARG A 78 13.33 -14.14 9.48
CA ARG A 78 12.64 -14.91 10.52
C ARG A 78 13.50 -16.12 10.91
N GLY A 79 14.13 -16.03 12.08
CA GLY A 79 15.04 -17.09 12.55
C GLY A 79 16.29 -17.15 11.69
N ASN A 80 16.54 -18.30 11.05
CA ASN A 80 17.69 -18.53 10.17
C ASN A 80 17.32 -18.40 8.67
N THR A 81 16.30 -17.62 8.34
CA THR A 81 15.79 -17.46 6.97
C THR A 81 15.40 -16.01 6.71
#